data_AF-A0A645I0Q2-F1
#
_entry.id   AF-A0A645I0Q2-F1
#
_cell.length_a   1.000
_cell.length_b   1.000
_cell.length_c   1.000
_cell.angle_alpha   90.00
_cell.angle_beta   90.00
_cell.angle_gamma   90.00
#
_symmetry.space_group_name_H-M   'P 1'
#
loop_
_entity.id
_entity.type
_entity.pdbx_description
1 polymer ?
#
loop_
_entity_poly.entity_id
_entity_poly.type
_entity_poly.pdbx_seq_one_letter_code
_entity_poly.pdbx_strand_id
1 'polypeptide(L)'
;MIPAFDRARAICDLEAGKVVIFAGGTGSPFFTTDTTAALRALETDCEAVLKATKVDGIYSADPFKDPNAVRYSTLSFEEALSRQLKVMDAAAFSLCREHDLPIVVFNFFDAGSLERVVAGDPAAGTVVR
;
A
#
# COMPACT_ATOMS: atom_id res chain seq x y z
N MET A 1 2.27 -23.29 -18.77
CA MET A 1 1.80 -21.91 -19.01
C MET A 1 1.17 -21.45 -17.70
N ILE A 2 1.64 -20.36 -17.10
CA ILE A 2 1.01 -19.81 -15.89
C ILE A 2 -0.34 -19.24 -16.34
N PRO A 3 -1.47 -19.62 -15.73
CA PRO A 3 -2.77 -19.08 -16.10
C PRO A 3 -2.78 -17.58 -15.86
N ALA A 4 -3.45 -16.84 -16.75
CA ALA A 4 -3.67 -15.41 -16.55
C ALA A 4 -4.47 -15.17 -15.26
N PHE A 5 -4.37 -13.96 -14.71
CA PHE A 5 -5.19 -13.55 -13.58
C PHE A 5 -6.69 -13.78 -13.87
N ASP A 6 -7.36 -14.40 -12.91
CA ASP A 6 -8.81 -14.64 -12.93
C ASP A 6 -9.46 -13.82 -11.81
N ARG A 7 -10.01 -12.66 -12.19
CA ARG A 7 -10.69 -11.73 -11.27
C ARG A 7 -11.86 -12.39 -10.56
N ALA A 8 -12.70 -13.12 -11.29
CA ALA A 8 -13.92 -13.70 -10.75
C ALA A 8 -13.60 -14.77 -9.70
N ARG A 9 -12.58 -15.60 -9.98
CA ARG A 9 -12.08 -16.56 -8.99
C ARG A 9 -11.48 -15.89 -7.77
N ALA A 10 -10.66 -14.84 -7.94
CA ALA A 10 -10.06 -14.13 -6.83
C ALA A 10 -11.11 -13.54 -5.88
N ILE A 11 -12.16 -12.90 -6.44
CA ILE A 11 -13.28 -12.35 -5.67
C ILE A 11 -14.03 -13.46 -4.94
N CYS A 12 -14.38 -14.56 -5.62
CA CYS A 12 -15.08 -15.69 -4.99
C CYS A 12 -14.26 -16.31 -3.84
N ASP A 13 -12.94 -16.45 -4.01
CA ASP A 13 -12.06 -16.95 -2.95
C ASP A 13 -11.97 -15.96 -1.78
N LEU A 14 -11.94 -14.65 -2.02
CA LEU A 14 -11.97 -13.61 -0.96
C LEU A 14 -13.31 -13.59 -0.21
N GLU A 15 -14.44 -13.64 -0.93
CA GLU A 15 -15.80 -13.70 -0.35
C GLU A 15 -16.02 -14.97 0.49
N ALA A 16 -15.35 -16.07 0.13
CA ALA A 16 -15.32 -17.30 0.90
C ALA A 16 -14.39 -17.23 2.14
N GLY A 17 -13.78 -16.08 2.42
CA GLY A 17 -12.90 -15.86 3.56
C GLY A 17 -11.50 -16.47 3.40
N LYS A 18 -11.06 -16.76 2.17
CA LYS A 18 -9.72 -17.30 1.91
C LYS A 18 -8.69 -16.20 1.73
N VAL A 19 -7.45 -16.52 2.08
CA VAL A 19 -6.29 -15.70 1.71
C VAL A 19 -5.94 -15.97 0.25
N VAL A 20 -5.95 -14.91 -0.57
CA VAL A 20 -5.54 -14.96 -1.98
C VAL A 20 -4.15 -14.35 -2.12
N ILE A 21 -3.23 -15.10 -2.71
CA ILE A 21 -1.85 -14.65 -2.95
C ILE A 21 -1.68 -14.39 -4.45
N PHE A 22 -1.49 -13.12 -4.82
CA PHE A 22 -1.13 -12.73 -6.18
C PHE A 22 0.38 -12.83 -6.38
N ALA A 23 0.82 -13.67 -7.33
CA ALA A 23 2.22 -13.86 -7.68
C ALA A 23 2.47 -13.59 -9.17
N GLY A 24 3.72 -13.30 -9.54
CA GLY A 24 4.09 -12.98 -10.93
C GLY A 24 3.92 -11.50 -11.32
N GLY A 25 3.62 -10.62 -10.36
CA GLY A 25 3.47 -9.19 -10.61
C GLY A 25 2.24 -8.89 -11.48
N THR A 26 2.37 -7.91 -12.37
CA THR A 26 1.39 -7.66 -13.45
C THR A 26 1.52 -8.65 -14.61
N GLY A 27 2.51 -9.56 -14.57
CA GLY A 27 2.91 -10.39 -15.70
C GLY A 27 3.68 -9.64 -16.80
N SER A 28 3.85 -8.32 -16.66
CA SER A 28 4.57 -7.48 -17.61
C SER A 28 5.87 -6.94 -17.02
N PRO A 29 6.97 -6.88 -17.79
CA PRO A 29 8.19 -6.21 -17.35
C PRO A 29 7.96 -4.72 -17.12
N PHE A 30 8.91 -4.07 -16.42
CA PHE A 30 8.92 -2.62 -16.11
C PHE A 30 7.93 -2.14 -15.04
N PHE A 31 7.04 -3.00 -14.54
CA PHE A 31 6.17 -2.70 -13.41
C PHE A 31 6.75 -3.22 -12.10
N THR A 32 6.53 -2.47 -11.02
CA THR A 32 6.96 -2.86 -9.68
C THR A 32 5.89 -3.73 -9.00
N THR A 33 6.25 -4.32 -7.87
CA THR A 33 5.29 -4.98 -6.98
C THR A 33 4.29 -4.00 -6.39
N ASP A 34 4.69 -2.75 -6.14
CA ASP A 34 3.81 -1.68 -5.65
C ASP A 34 2.71 -1.38 -6.68
N THR A 35 3.04 -1.30 -7.98
CA THR A 35 2.05 -1.13 -9.04
C THR A 35 1.13 -2.34 -9.15
N THR A 36 1.67 -3.54 -8.98
CA THR A 36 0.86 -4.77 -8.94
C THR A 36 -0.14 -4.73 -7.78
N ALA A 37 0.30 -4.33 -6.58
CA ALA A 37 -0.56 -4.26 -5.41
C ALA A 37 -1.73 -3.28 -5.61
N ALA A 38 -1.45 -2.09 -6.12
CA ALA A 38 -2.49 -1.10 -6.45
C ALA A 38 -3.48 -1.65 -7.49
N LEU A 39 -2.97 -2.27 -8.56
CA LEU A 39 -3.81 -2.84 -9.61
C LEU A 39 -4.72 -3.96 -9.08
N ARG A 40 -4.16 -4.93 -8.33
CA ARG A 40 -4.94 -6.06 -7.80
C ARG A 40 -5.97 -5.58 -6.79
N ALA A 41 -5.60 -4.62 -5.93
CA ALA A 41 -6.53 -4.01 -4.98
C ALA A 41 -7.74 -3.38 -5.69
N LEU A 42 -7.52 -2.61 -6.75
CA LEU A 42 -8.60 -2.04 -7.57
C LEU A 42 -9.43 -3.12 -8.28
N GLU A 43 -8.79 -4.13 -8.87
CA GLU A 43 -9.50 -5.22 -9.55
C GLU A 43 -10.32 -6.09 -8.59
N THR A 44 -9.94 -6.19 -7.32
CA THR A 44 -10.67 -6.98 -6.31
C THR A 44 -11.45 -6.14 -5.32
N ASP A 45 -11.74 -4.88 -5.66
CA ASP A 45 -12.59 -3.97 -4.88
C ASP A 45 -12.12 -3.80 -3.41
N CYS A 46 -10.81 -3.82 -3.18
CA CYS A 46 -10.23 -3.60 -1.86
C CYS A 46 -10.42 -2.15 -1.39
N GLU A 47 -10.61 -1.97 -0.09
CA GLU A 47 -10.84 -0.64 0.51
C GLU A 47 -9.56 0.16 0.77
N ALA A 48 -8.40 -0.50 0.77
CA ALA A 48 -7.10 0.14 0.97
C ALA A 48 -5.94 -0.76 0.53
N VAL A 49 -4.77 -0.15 0.29
CA VAL A 49 -3.49 -0.85 0.11
C VAL A 49 -2.65 -0.70 1.38
N LEU A 50 -2.36 -1.82 2.05
CA LEU A 50 -1.48 -1.83 3.22
C LEU A 50 -0.04 -2.14 2.79
N LYS A 51 0.82 -1.13 2.80
CA LYS A 51 2.23 -1.24 2.46
C LYS A 51 3.07 -1.51 3.71
N ALA A 52 3.40 -2.79 3.90
CA ALA A 52 4.32 -3.28 4.92
C ALA A 52 5.77 -2.86 4.61
N THR A 53 6.42 -2.14 5.53
CA THR A 53 7.81 -1.70 5.39
C THR A 53 8.62 -1.94 6.67
N LYS A 54 9.88 -1.46 6.70
CA LYS A 54 10.77 -1.47 7.87
C LYS A 54 10.66 -0.21 8.73
N VAL A 55 9.95 0.82 8.25
CA VAL A 55 9.71 2.06 8.97
C VAL A 55 8.24 2.12 9.34
N ASP A 56 7.93 2.78 10.45
CA ASP A 56 6.60 2.86 11.04
C ASP A 56 5.70 3.94 10.38
N GLY A 57 6.07 4.44 9.21
CA GLY A 57 5.27 5.40 8.46
C GLY A 57 6.04 6.16 7.39
N ILE A 58 5.43 7.22 6.89
CA ILE A 58 6.02 8.19 5.96
C ILE A 58 6.60 9.34 6.79
N TYR A 59 7.81 9.75 6.44
CA TYR A 59 8.56 10.79 7.13
C TYR A 59 8.88 11.96 6.20
N SER A 60 9.15 13.14 6.77
CA SER A 60 9.61 14.31 6.03
C SER A 60 10.98 14.13 5.37
N ALA A 61 11.81 13.25 5.93
CA ALA A 61 13.13 12.86 5.43
C ALA A 61 13.41 11.39 5.81
N ASP A 62 14.52 10.83 5.33
CA ASP A 62 14.94 9.47 5.71
C ASP A 62 15.30 9.44 7.22
N PRO A 63 14.51 8.77 8.08
CA PRO A 63 14.70 8.82 9.53
C PRO A 63 16.00 8.15 9.99
N PHE A 64 16.63 7.33 9.15
CA PHE A 64 17.95 6.76 9.43
C PHE A 64 19.11 7.72 9.13
N LYS A 65 18.84 8.83 8.44
CA LYS A 65 19.87 9.81 8.03
C LYS A 65 19.64 11.19 8.64
N ASP A 66 18.39 11.58 8.86
CA ASP A 66 18.01 12.86 9.43
C ASP A 66 17.32 12.66 10.79
N PRO A 67 17.96 13.03 11.91
CA PRO A 67 17.35 12.92 13.23
C PRO A 67 16.16 13.87 13.44
N ASN A 68 15.98 14.87 12.57
CA ASN A 68 14.84 15.79 12.62
C ASN A 68 13.69 15.32 11.71
N ALA A 69 13.75 14.11 11.15
CA ALA A 69 12.68 13.55 10.35
C ALA A 69 11.40 13.42 11.18
N VAL A 70 10.32 14.07 10.72
CA VAL A 70 9.02 14.04 11.38
C VAL A 70 8.12 13.04 10.67
N ARG A 71 7.53 12.11 11.43
CA ARG A 71 6.53 11.16 10.93
C ARG A 71 5.19 11.86 10.73
N TYR A 72 4.54 11.58 9.61
CA TYR A 72 3.16 12.01 9.37
C TYR A 72 2.17 10.94 9.87
N SER A 73 1.03 11.36 10.43
CA SER A 73 -0.08 10.43 10.76
C SER A 73 -1.02 10.25 9.57
N THR A 74 -1.32 11.34 8.87
CA THR A 74 -2.17 11.35 7.67
C THR A 74 -1.62 12.37 6.68
N LEU A 75 -1.76 12.07 5.39
CA LEU A 75 -1.37 12.93 4.27
C LEU A 75 -2.46 12.86 3.19
N SER A 76 -2.69 13.97 2.50
CA SER A 76 -3.37 13.93 1.19
C SER A 76 -2.43 13.43 0.10
N PHE A 77 -3.01 12.92 -0.99
CA PHE A 77 -2.24 12.58 -2.19
C PHE A 77 -1.48 13.80 -2.74
N GLU A 78 -2.08 14.99 -2.69
CA GLU A 78 -1.47 16.25 -3.11
C GLU A 78 -0.29 16.64 -2.21
N GLU A 79 -0.41 16.49 -0.89
CA GLU A 79 0.68 16.76 0.04
C GLU A 79 1.85 15.81 -0.17
N ALA A 80 1.58 14.52 -0.32
CA ALA A 80 2.62 13.53 -0.59
C ALA A 80 3.34 13.82 -1.92
N LEU A 81 2.61 14.23 -2.96
CA LEU A 81 3.20 14.59 -4.25
C LEU A 81 4.00 15.90 -4.20
N SER A 82 3.42 16.96 -3.64
CA SER A 82 4.05 18.29 -3.57
C SER A 82 5.34 18.28 -2.75
N ARG A 83 5.40 17.45 -1.71
CA ARG A 83 6.59 17.24 -0.87
C ARG A 83 7.53 16.16 -1.41
N GLN A 84 7.21 15.54 -2.56
CA GLN A 84 7.99 14.46 -3.17
C GLN A 84 8.27 13.29 -2.22
N LEU A 85 7.29 12.95 -1.37
CA LEU A 85 7.42 11.86 -0.41
C LEU A 85 7.43 10.53 -1.14
N LYS A 86 8.39 9.67 -0.79
CA LYS A 86 8.55 8.35 -1.41
C LYS A 86 7.59 7.34 -0.79
N VAL A 87 6.33 7.40 -1.18
CA VAL A 87 5.29 6.46 -0.70
C VAL A 87 5.32 5.15 -1.49
N MET A 88 5.21 5.22 -2.81
CA MET A 88 5.30 4.10 -3.78
C MET A 88 6.00 4.60 -5.05
N ASP A 89 6.21 3.74 -6.04
CA ASP A 89 6.53 4.24 -7.38
C ASP A 89 5.40 5.11 -7.95
N ALA A 90 5.75 5.98 -8.91
CA ALA A 90 4.83 6.98 -9.44
C ALA A 90 3.59 6.37 -10.12
N ALA A 91 3.70 5.18 -10.73
CA ALA A 91 2.57 4.54 -11.39
C ALA A 91 1.57 3.99 -10.36
N ALA A 92 2.05 3.28 -9.34
CA ALA A 92 1.22 2.80 -8.25
C ALA A 92 0.52 3.95 -7.50
N PHE A 93 1.28 5.00 -7.18
CA PHE A 93 0.76 6.17 -6.48
C PHE A 93 -0.33 6.88 -7.29
N SER A 94 -0.14 7.01 -8.62
CA SER A 94 -1.13 7.64 -9.50
C SER A 94 -2.42 6.82 -9.57
N LEU A 95 -2.31 5.48 -9.70
CA LEU A 95 -3.47 4.58 -9.69
C LEU A 95 -4.28 4.72 -8.40
N CYS A 96 -3.61 4.75 -7.24
CA CYS A 96 -4.31 4.90 -5.97
C CYS A 96 -5.02 6.26 -5.86
N ARG A 97 -4.34 7.35 -6.25
CA ARG A 97 -4.92 8.70 -6.23
C ARG A 97 -6.12 8.84 -7.17
N GLU A 98 -6.02 8.34 -8.40
CA GLU A 98 -7.07 8.49 -9.42
C GLU A 98 -8.37 7.75 -9.06
N HIS A 99 -8.27 6.75 -8.18
CA HIS A 99 -9.39 5.93 -7.73
C HIS A 99 -9.71 6.14 -6.23
N ASP A 100 -9.16 7.17 -5.60
CA ASP A 100 -9.33 7.48 -4.17
C ASP A 100 -9.04 6.27 -3.25
N LEU A 101 -8.12 5.38 -3.64
CA LEU A 101 -7.77 4.16 -2.92
C LEU A 101 -6.71 4.47 -1.84
N PRO A 102 -7.06 4.46 -0.55
CA PRO A 102 -6.13 4.83 0.52
C PRO A 102 -4.90 3.92 0.58
N ILE A 103 -3.75 4.51 0.89
CA ILE A 103 -2.51 3.78 1.12
C ILE A 103 -2.15 3.89 2.60
N VAL A 104 -1.87 2.77 3.26
CA VAL A 104 -1.38 2.76 4.65
C VAL A 104 0.02 2.21 4.70
N VAL A 105 0.98 3.03 5.11
CA VAL A 105 2.39 2.63 5.28
C VAL A 105 2.65 2.36 6.75
N PHE A 106 3.13 1.16 7.08
CA PHE A 106 3.38 0.75 8.46
C PHE A 106 4.61 -0.16 8.58
N ASN A 107 5.12 -0.33 9.81
CA ASN A 107 6.21 -1.24 10.10
C ASN A 107 5.67 -2.64 10.40
N PHE A 108 5.99 -3.60 9.55
CA PHE A 108 5.52 -4.98 9.71
C PHE A 108 6.21 -5.73 10.86
N PHE A 109 7.42 -5.32 11.24
CA PHE A 109 8.19 -6.01 12.28
C PHE A 109 7.73 -5.65 13.70
N ASP A 110 6.93 -4.59 13.84
CA ASP A 110 6.32 -4.24 15.12
C ASP A 110 5.20 -5.23 15.43
N ALA A 111 5.31 -5.88 16.60
CA ALA A 111 4.34 -6.86 17.05
C ALA A 111 2.91 -6.27 17.08
N GLY A 112 1.98 -6.97 16.45
CA GLY A 112 0.57 -6.57 16.32
C GLY A 112 0.32 -5.31 15.48
N SER A 113 1.29 -4.87 14.67
CA SER A 113 1.13 -3.71 13.79
C SER A 113 0.00 -3.87 12.79
N LEU A 114 -0.10 -5.03 12.12
CA LEU A 114 -1.15 -5.30 11.15
C LEU A 114 -2.54 -5.22 11.77
N GLU A 115 -2.74 -5.83 12.93
CA GLU A 115 -4.04 -5.81 13.63
C GLU A 115 -4.43 -4.39 14.03
N ARG A 116 -3.48 -3.59 14.52
CA ARG A 116 -3.71 -2.18 14.86
C ARG A 116 -4.04 -1.33 13.63
N VAL A 117 -3.33 -1.55 12.51
CA VAL A 117 -3.61 -0.88 11.23
C VAL A 117 -5.03 -1.20 10.74
N VAL A 118 -5.42 -2.48 10.74
CA VAL A 118 -6.76 -2.91 10.33
C VAL A 118 -7.83 -2.37 11.28
N ALA A 119 -7.53 -2.23 12.58
CA ALA A 119 -8.41 -1.59 13.55
C ALA A 119 -8.50 -0.05 13.41
N GLY A 120 -7.71 0.56 12.52
CA GLY A 120 -7.71 1.99 12.28
C GLY A 120 -6.93 2.82 13.31
N ASP A 121 -5.96 2.24 14.02
CA ASP A 121 -5.10 2.96 14.96
C ASP A 121 -4.19 3.96 14.21
N PRO A 122 -4.37 5.29 14.39
CA PRO A 122 -3.57 6.30 13.69
C PRO A 122 -2.11 6.32 14.16
N ALA A 123 -1.78 5.68 15.28
CA ALA A 123 -0.39 5.54 15.71
C ALA A 123 0.34 4.42 14.96
N ALA A 124 -0.37 3.46 14.37
CA ALA A 124 0.20 2.24 13.79
C ALA A 124 0.85 2.44 12.42
N GLY A 125 0.61 3.57 11.75
CA GLY A 125 1.20 3.88 10.45
C GLY A 125 0.82 5.28 9.96
N THR A 126 1.16 5.57 8.70
CA THR A 126 0.70 6.78 8.00
C THR A 126 -0.33 6.41 6.95
N VAL A 127 -1.46 7.13 6.94
CA VAL A 127 -2.51 6.98 5.93
C VAL A 127 -2.38 8.07 4.86
N VAL A 128 -2.42 7.71 3.59
CA VAL A 128 -2.50 8.63 2.45
C VAL A 128 -3.88 8.51 1.81
N ARG A 129 -4.65 9.60 1.75
CA ARG A 129 -6.01 9.64 1.21
C ARG A 129 -6.45 11.05 0.85
#